data_AF-A0A7W1B065-F1
#
_entry.id   AF-A0A7W1B065-F1
#
_cell.length_a   1.000
_cell.length_b   1.000
_cell.length_c   1.000
_cell.angle_alpha   90.00
_cell.angle_beta   90.00
_cell.angle_gamma   90.00
#
_symmetry.space_group_name_H-M   'P 1'
#
loop_
_entity.id
_entity.type
_entity.pdbx_description
1 polymer ?
#
loop_
_entity_poly.entity_id
_entity_poly.type
_entity_poly.pdbx_seq_one_letter_code
_entity_poly.pdbx_strand_id
1 'polypeptide(L)'
;MTDRTASDNRVAVNRVAVNRVDWVDVAKGICIIMVVMMHSTLGVEKAMGETGWMHAVVEFARPFRMPDFFLIAGLFLAARINAPWRLYLDRKVLHFAYFYVLWLTIQFAFKAPGFAAELGFGGALREYLTAFIEPWGTLWFIYHLALFLVVTRLLKNVPWLLVWGVAAALEILPIHT
;
A
#
# COMPACT_ATOMS: atom_id res chain seq x y z
N MET A 1 -41.21 -33.45 -12.09
CA MET A 1 -39.88 -33.43 -12.76
C MET A 1 -39.18 -32.07 -12.62
N THR A 2 -39.43 -31.33 -11.53
CA THR A 2 -39.05 -29.90 -11.38
C THR A 2 -38.16 -29.61 -10.16
N ASP A 3 -37.80 -30.62 -9.37
CA ASP A 3 -37.12 -30.44 -8.08
C ASP A 3 -35.58 -30.59 -8.15
N ARG A 4 -35.08 -31.33 -9.15
CA ARG A 4 -33.63 -31.57 -9.31
C ARG A 4 -32.84 -30.31 -9.70
N THR A 5 -33.43 -29.44 -10.52
CA THR A 5 -32.78 -28.21 -11.01
C THR A 5 -32.55 -27.16 -9.91
N ALA A 6 -33.41 -27.10 -8.89
CA ALA A 6 -33.24 -26.20 -7.76
C ALA A 6 -32.12 -26.65 -6.81
N SER A 7 -31.95 -27.96 -6.63
CA SER A 7 -30.88 -28.53 -5.80
C SER A 7 -29.50 -28.36 -6.44
N ASP A 8 -29.38 -28.55 -7.76
CA ASP A 8 -28.13 -28.33 -8.50
C ASP A 8 -27.72 -26.86 -8.49
N ASN A 9 -28.67 -25.94 -8.55
CA ASN A 9 -28.37 -24.51 -8.46
C ASN A 9 -27.87 -24.11 -7.06
N ARG A 10 -28.41 -24.71 -5.98
CA ARG A 10 -27.91 -24.50 -4.62
C ARG A 10 -26.48 -25.03 -4.43
N VAL A 11 -26.16 -26.16 -5.05
CA VAL A 11 -24.81 -26.74 -5.02
C VAL A 11 -23.84 -25.94 -5.91
N ALA A 12 -24.30 -25.39 -7.04
CA ALA A 12 -23.49 -24.56 -7.93
C ALA A 12 -23.19 -23.17 -7.36
N VAL A 13 -24.17 -22.52 -6.70
CA VAL A 13 -23.97 -21.22 -6.04
C VAL A 13 -23.00 -21.33 -4.86
N ASN A 14 -22.97 -22.47 -4.15
CA ASN A 14 -22.02 -22.72 -3.06
C ASN A 14 -20.60 -23.09 -3.54
N ARG A 15 -20.40 -23.51 -4.78
CA ARG A 15 -19.08 -23.91 -5.31
C ARG A 15 -18.22 -22.75 -5.82
N VAL A 16 -18.76 -21.54 -5.84
CA VAL A 16 -17.95 -20.32 -5.98
C VAL A 16 -17.67 -19.71 -4.60
N ALA A 17 -17.58 -20.56 -3.56
CA ALA A 17 -16.70 -20.29 -2.44
C ALA A 17 -15.26 -20.31 -2.97
N VAL A 18 -14.89 -19.22 -3.64
CA VAL A 18 -13.49 -18.80 -3.78
C VAL A 18 -12.92 -18.96 -2.38
N ASN A 19 -11.88 -19.76 -2.25
CA ASN A 19 -11.18 -20.08 -1.01
C ASN A 19 -10.60 -18.77 -0.40
N ARG A 20 -11.48 -17.91 0.10
CA ARG A 20 -11.16 -16.64 0.73
C ARG A 20 -10.71 -16.99 2.13
N VAL A 21 -9.53 -16.50 2.45
CA VAL A 21 -8.93 -16.75 3.74
C VAL A 21 -9.51 -15.72 4.70
N ASP A 22 -10.61 -16.06 5.37
CA ASP A 22 -11.42 -15.12 6.15
C ASP A 22 -10.60 -14.35 7.20
N TRP A 23 -9.61 -15.00 7.83
CA TRP A 23 -8.73 -14.32 8.79
C TRP A 23 -7.87 -13.23 8.15
N VAL A 24 -7.49 -13.38 6.87
CA VAL A 24 -6.71 -12.36 6.13
C VAL A 24 -7.58 -11.15 5.82
N ASP A 25 -8.86 -11.38 5.52
CA ASP A 25 -9.81 -10.30 5.28
C ASP A 25 -10.10 -9.52 6.57
N VAL A 26 -10.17 -10.20 7.73
CA VAL A 26 -10.26 -9.56 9.05
C VAL A 26 -8.99 -8.77 9.38
N ALA A 27 -7.80 -9.34 9.15
CA ALA A 27 -6.53 -8.65 9.39
C ALA A 27 -6.40 -7.36 8.56
N LYS A 28 -6.80 -7.40 7.28
CA LYS A 28 -6.88 -6.20 6.43
C LYS A 28 -7.82 -5.14 7.00
N GLY A 29 -9.00 -5.56 7.47
CA GLY A 29 -9.98 -4.66 8.07
C GLY A 29 -9.39 -3.89 9.26
N ILE A 30 -8.73 -4.62 10.18
CA ILE A 30 -8.08 -4.03 11.36
C ILE A 30 -6.98 -3.04 10.92
N CYS A 31 -6.17 -3.39 9.92
CA CYS A 31 -5.13 -2.51 9.41
C CYS A 31 -5.70 -1.20 8.84
N ILE A 32 -6.78 -1.27 8.06
CA ILE A 32 -7.44 -0.08 7.49
C ILE A 32 -7.99 0.81 8.61
N ILE A 33 -8.64 0.22 9.61
CA ILE A 33 -9.17 0.96 10.76
C ILE A 33 -8.04 1.69 11.49
N MET A 34 -6.91 1.03 11.75
CA MET A 34 -5.76 1.67 12.41
C MET A 34 -5.22 2.88 11.63
N VAL A 35 -5.14 2.78 10.30
CA VAL A 35 -4.67 3.88 9.44
C VAL A 35 -5.66 5.04 9.42
N VAL A 36 -6.94 4.76 9.23
CA VAL A 36 -7.98 5.80 9.23
C VAL A 36 -8.04 6.49 10.58
N MET A 37 -8.01 5.72 11.68
CA MET A 37 -7.98 6.24 13.04
C MET A 37 -6.81 7.20 13.24
N MET A 38 -5.58 6.82 12.86
CA MET A 38 -4.41 7.70 12.93
C MET A 38 -4.61 9.00 12.16
N HIS A 39 -5.04 8.94 10.89
CA HIS A 39 -5.19 10.14 10.07
C HIS A 39 -6.27 11.08 10.60
N SER A 40 -7.36 10.52 11.12
CA SER A 40 -8.41 11.29 11.79
C SER A 40 -7.89 11.93 13.09
N THR A 41 -7.21 11.17 13.96
CA THR A 41 -6.68 11.68 15.23
C THR A 41 -5.62 12.75 15.01
N LEU A 42 -4.61 12.51 14.17
CA LEU A 42 -3.57 13.51 13.89
C LEU A 42 -4.13 14.76 13.19
N GLY A 43 -5.15 14.59 12.34
CA GLY A 43 -5.85 15.72 11.72
C GLY A 43 -6.56 16.60 12.75
N VAL A 44 -7.25 15.99 13.71
CA VAL A 44 -7.95 16.69 14.80
C VAL A 44 -6.97 17.31 15.79
N GLU A 45 -5.91 16.61 16.19
CA GLU A 45 -4.87 17.16 17.08
C GLU A 45 -4.18 18.36 16.44
N LYS A 46 -3.90 18.30 15.13
CA LYS A 46 -3.34 19.44 14.39
C LYS A 46 -4.30 20.64 14.34
N ALA A 47 -5.62 20.40 14.28
CA ALA A 47 -6.63 21.46 14.26
C ALA A 47 -6.89 22.06 15.65
N MET A 48 -6.79 21.25 16.71
CA MET A 48 -7.01 21.64 18.11
C MET A 48 -5.75 22.21 18.77
N GLY A 49 -4.55 21.88 18.26
CA GLY A 49 -3.28 22.27 18.87
C GLY A 49 -2.92 21.51 20.15
N GLU A 50 -3.73 20.53 20.54
CA GLU A 50 -3.56 19.72 21.76
C GLU A 50 -3.60 18.23 21.43
N THR A 51 -2.85 17.43 22.18
CA THR A 51 -2.86 15.96 22.05
C THR A 51 -3.99 15.35 22.87
N GLY A 52 -4.77 14.46 22.25
CA GLY A 52 -5.90 13.79 22.91
C GLY A 52 -5.50 12.47 23.56
N TRP A 53 -6.41 11.88 24.36
CA TRP A 53 -6.24 10.52 24.90
C TRP A 53 -6.01 9.45 23.82
N MET A 54 -6.49 9.73 22.61
CA MET A 54 -6.40 8.87 21.44
C MET A 54 -4.97 8.84 20.85
N HIS A 55 -4.11 9.80 21.22
CA HIS A 55 -2.70 9.84 20.82
C HIS A 55 -1.93 8.59 21.24
N ALA A 56 -2.15 8.14 22.48
CA ALA A 56 -1.47 6.95 23.02
C ALA A 56 -1.80 5.68 22.22
N VAL A 57 -3.04 5.58 21.72
CA VAL A 57 -3.47 4.47 20.86
C VAL A 57 -2.82 4.55 19.48
N VAL A 58 -2.70 5.76 18.92
CA VAL A 58 -2.04 6.00 17.63
C VAL A 58 -0.53 5.72 17.70
N GLU A 59 0.11 6.08 18.81
CA GLU A 59 1.53 5.81 19.03
C GLU A 59 1.78 4.32 19.23
N PHE A 60 0.93 3.64 20.00
CA PHE A 60 0.98 2.18 20.13
C PHE A 60 0.76 1.45 18.79
N ALA A 61 -0.09 1.99 17.92
CA ALA A 61 -0.36 1.46 16.58
C ALA A 61 0.74 1.74 15.54
N ARG A 62 1.70 2.62 15.87
CA ARG A 62 2.78 3.06 14.96
C ARG A 62 3.68 1.94 14.41
N PRO A 63 4.16 0.96 15.19
CA PRO A 63 5.04 -0.09 14.69
C PRO A 63 4.30 -1.17 13.88
N PHE A 64 3.00 -1.35 14.10
CA PHE A 64 2.22 -2.41 13.43
C PHE A 64 1.72 -1.99 12.04
N ARG A 65 1.39 -0.71 11.86
CA ARG A 65 0.77 -0.23 10.61
C ARG A 65 1.68 -0.34 9.36
N MET A 66 2.99 -0.11 9.48
CA MET A 66 3.89 -0.16 8.31
C MET A 66 4.20 -1.61 7.88
N PRO A 67 4.55 -2.53 8.80
CA PRO A 67 4.84 -3.92 8.45
C PRO A 67 3.61 -4.74 8.08
N ASP A 68 2.45 -4.51 8.70
CA ASP A 68 1.29 -5.39 8.51
C ASP A 68 0.69 -5.28 7.11
N PHE A 69 0.59 -4.05 6.59
CA PHE A 69 0.16 -3.80 5.21
C PHE A 69 1.11 -4.46 4.20
N PHE A 70 2.41 -4.43 4.48
CA PHE A 70 3.43 -5.10 3.70
C PHE A 70 3.35 -6.63 3.78
N LEU A 71 3.12 -7.16 4.98
CA LEU A 71 2.99 -8.59 5.24
C LEU A 71 1.80 -9.18 4.48
N ILE A 72 0.64 -8.53 4.58
CA ILE A 72 -0.57 -8.95 3.89
C ILE A 72 -0.38 -8.84 2.37
N ALA A 73 0.22 -7.75 1.87
CA ALA A 73 0.54 -7.59 0.46
C ALA A 73 1.49 -8.68 -0.05
N GLY A 74 2.51 -9.03 0.75
CA GLY A 74 3.47 -10.11 0.48
C GLY A 74 2.83 -11.50 0.44
N LEU A 75 1.87 -11.78 1.34
CA LEU A 75 1.15 -13.04 1.39
C LEU A 75 0.39 -13.32 0.07
N PHE A 76 -0.29 -12.30 -0.47
CA PHE A 76 -0.98 -12.42 -1.76
C PHE A 76 -0.04 -12.41 -2.98
N LEU A 77 1.17 -11.86 -2.82
CA LEU A 77 2.20 -11.87 -3.83
C LEU A 77 2.85 -13.26 -3.96
N ALA A 78 3.21 -13.87 -2.84
CA ALA A 78 3.76 -15.22 -2.79
C ALA A 78 2.81 -16.24 -3.43
N ALA A 79 1.50 -16.12 -3.15
CA ALA A 79 0.48 -16.96 -3.75
C ALA A 79 0.33 -16.80 -5.29
N ARG A 80 0.86 -15.72 -5.89
CA ARG A 80 0.74 -15.42 -7.33
C ARG A 80 2.07 -15.30 -8.08
N ILE A 81 3.19 -15.60 -7.44
CA ILE A 81 4.52 -15.44 -8.04
C ILE A 81 4.74 -16.32 -9.30
N ASN A 82 3.97 -17.40 -9.44
CA ASN A 82 4.02 -18.31 -10.59
C ASN A 82 3.21 -17.85 -11.82
N ALA A 83 2.53 -16.71 -11.76
CA ALA A 83 1.71 -16.20 -12.86
C ALA A 83 2.54 -15.66 -14.07
N PRO A 84 2.01 -15.71 -15.31
CA PRO A 84 2.69 -15.24 -16.52
C PRO A 84 2.96 -13.72 -16.53
N TRP A 85 4.15 -13.34 -17.00
CA TRP A 85 4.79 -12.01 -16.87
C TRP A 85 3.93 -10.85 -17.41
N ARG A 86 3.38 -11.01 -18.62
CA ARG A 86 2.70 -9.92 -19.33
C ARG A 86 1.35 -9.56 -18.70
N LEU A 87 0.58 -10.58 -18.29
CA LEU A 87 -0.73 -10.37 -17.68
C LEU A 87 -0.62 -9.77 -16.27
N TYR A 88 0.47 -10.06 -15.56
CA TYR A 88 0.69 -9.62 -14.18
C TYR A 88 1.14 -8.15 -14.10
N LEU A 89 2.05 -7.71 -14.98
CA LEU A 89 2.49 -6.31 -15.01
C LEU A 89 1.41 -5.39 -15.60
N ASP A 90 0.83 -5.74 -16.75
CA ASP A 90 -0.11 -4.84 -17.46
C ASP A 90 -1.39 -4.55 -16.67
N ARG A 91 -1.97 -5.55 -16.01
CA ARG A 91 -3.25 -5.33 -15.32
C ARG A 91 -3.10 -4.73 -13.93
N LYS A 92 -2.00 -5.01 -13.23
CA LYS A 92 -1.84 -4.62 -11.83
C LYS A 92 -0.94 -3.41 -11.69
N VAL A 93 0.28 -3.47 -12.21
CA VAL A 93 1.25 -2.37 -12.05
C VAL A 93 0.76 -1.14 -12.78
N LEU A 94 0.22 -1.30 -13.99
CA LEU A 94 -0.34 -0.20 -14.77
C LEU A 94 -1.60 0.39 -14.12
N HIS A 95 -2.44 -0.43 -13.48
CA HIS A 95 -3.57 0.07 -12.70
C HIS A 95 -3.13 0.83 -11.45
N PHE A 96 -2.16 0.30 -10.70
CA PHE A 96 -1.62 0.98 -9.52
C PHE A 96 -0.85 2.26 -9.89
N ALA A 97 -0.09 2.25 -10.98
CA ALA A 97 0.61 3.42 -11.51
C ALA A 97 -0.38 4.46 -12.01
N TYR A 98 -1.40 4.06 -12.78
CA TYR A 98 -2.48 4.96 -13.19
C TYR A 98 -3.17 5.59 -11.99
N PHE A 99 -3.57 4.77 -11.02
CA PHE A 99 -4.23 5.24 -9.81
C PHE A 99 -3.33 6.16 -8.99
N TYR A 100 -2.03 5.85 -8.90
CA TYR A 100 -1.03 6.68 -8.24
C TYR A 100 -0.89 8.03 -8.91
N VAL A 101 -0.66 8.08 -10.22
CA VAL A 101 -0.48 9.33 -10.97
C VAL A 101 -1.75 10.18 -10.93
N LEU A 102 -2.91 9.56 -11.13
CA LEU A 102 -4.20 10.24 -11.08
C LEU A 102 -4.39 10.90 -9.70
N TRP A 103 -4.22 10.13 -8.62
CA TRP A 103 -4.43 10.66 -7.27
C TRP A 103 -3.34 11.64 -6.83
N LEU A 104 -2.09 11.42 -7.22
CA LEU A 104 -1.00 12.35 -6.98
C LEU A 104 -1.34 13.70 -7.61
N THR A 105 -1.82 13.70 -8.86
CA THR A 105 -2.24 14.91 -9.59
C THR A 105 -3.40 15.60 -8.87
N ILE A 106 -4.40 14.84 -8.41
CA ILE A 106 -5.54 15.40 -7.67
C ILE A 106 -5.07 16.02 -6.35
N GLN A 107 -4.29 15.31 -5.54
CA GLN A 107 -3.79 15.85 -4.26
C GLN A 107 -2.90 17.07 -4.47
N PHE A 108 -2.05 17.03 -5.49
CA PHE A 108 -1.23 18.17 -5.86
C PHE A 108 -2.11 19.35 -6.27
N ALA A 109 -3.18 19.15 -7.05
CA ALA A 109 -4.09 20.22 -7.44
C ALA A 109 -4.75 20.91 -6.23
N PHE A 110 -5.12 20.16 -5.19
CA PHE A 110 -5.66 20.74 -3.95
C PHE A 110 -4.61 21.48 -3.11
N LYS A 111 -3.34 21.05 -3.17
CA LYS A 111 -2.24 21.59 -2.35
C LYS A 111 -1.42 22.67 -3.08
N ALA A 112 -1.53 22.72 -4.41
CA ALA A 112 -0.88 23.66 -5.30
C ALA A 112 -1.16 25.14 -4.94
N PRO A 113 -2.37 25.55 -4.49
CA PRO A 113 -2.60 26.93 -4.06
C PRO A 113 -1.75 27.32 -2.84
N GLY A 114 -1.55 26.38 -1.90
CA GLY A 114 -0.70 26.60 -0.72
C GLY A 114 0.78 26.64 -1.07
N PHE A 115 1.26 25.70 -1.90
CA PHE A 115 2.65 25.69 -2.35
C PHE A 115 3.01 26.86 -3.28
N ALA A 116 2.08 27.28 -4.14
CA ALA A 116 2.28 28.45 -5.00
C ALA A 116 2.31 29.76 -4.20
N ALA A 117 1.56 29.83 -3.09
CA ALA A 117 1.58 30.98 -2.19
C ALA A 117 2.88 31.07 -1.36
N GLU A 118 3.46 29.93 -0.96
CA GLU A 118 4.65 29.90 -0.09
C GLU A 118 5.99 29.80 -0.85
N LEU A 119 6.10 29.02 -1.93
CA LEU A 119 7.35 28.72 -2.65
C LEU A 119 7.37 29.20 -4.12
N GLY A 120 6.25 29.73 -4.62
CA GLY A 120 6.07 30.08 -6.03
C GLY A 120 5.93 28.86 -6.96
N PHE A 121 5.56 29.11 -8.22
CA PHE A 121 5.26 28.07 -9.21
C PHE A 121 6.44 27.11 -9.49
N GLY A 122 7.68 27.62 -9.43
CA GLY A 122 8.89 26.80 -9.62
C GLY A 122 9.17 25.85 -8.45
N GLY A 123 8.93 26.30 -7.22
CA GLY A 123 9.05 25.44 -6.03
C GLY A 123 7.95 24.39 -5.96
N ALA A 124 6.72 24.75 -6.30
CA ALA A 124 5.60 23.79 -6.39
C ALA A 124 5.85 22.68 -7.42
N LEU A 125 6.47 23.00 -8.58
CA LEU A 125 6.83 21.99 -9.58
C LEU A 125 7.96 21.07 -9.11
N ARG A 126 8.95 21.61 -8.39
CA ARG A 126 10.00 20.79 -7.77
C ARG A 126 9.41 19.84 -6.74
N GLU A 127 8.50 20.31 -5.89
CA GLU A 127 7.79 19.46 -4.93
C GLU A 127 6.94 18.38 -5.61
N TYR A 128 6.31 18.70 -6.74
CA TYR A 128 5.60 17.70 -7.54
C TYR A 128 6.52 16.60 -8.08
N LEU A 129 7.71 16.97 -8.55
CA LEU A 129 8.71 16.02 -9.03
C LEU A 129 9.32 15.21 -7.89
N THR A 130 9.61 15.82 -6.74
CA THR A 130 10.07 15.10 -5.55
C THR A 130 9.01 14.13 -5.05
N ALA A 131 7.72 14.48 -5.16
CA ALA A 131 6.62 13.60 -4.76
C ALA A 131 6.52 12.30 -5.58
N PHE A 132 7.20 12.19 -6.72
CA PHE A 132 7.34 10.93 -7.46
C PHE A 132 8.38 9.97 -6.85
N ILE A 133 9.36 10.52 -6.13
CA ILE A 133 10.46 9.78 -5.49
C ILE A 133 10.15 9.55 -4.01
N GLU A 134 9.63 10.57 -3.33
CA GLU A 134 9.22 10.54 -1.93
C GLU A 134 7.73 10.89 -1.83
N PRO A 135 6.84 9.89 -1.89
CA PRO A 135 5.39 10.13 -1.91
C PRO A 135 4.91 10.73 -0.60
N TRP A 136 4.10 11.79 -0.71
CA TRP A 136 3.51 12.45 0.45
C TRP A 136 2.23 11.74 0.90
N GLY A 137 2.05 11.59 2.22
CA GLY A 137 0.78 11.16 2.81
C GLY A 137 0.45 9.68 2.55
N THR A 138 -0.81 9.37 2.24
CA THR A 138 -1.34 7.99 2.11
C THR A 138 -0.96 7.26 0.82
N LEU A 139 -0.42 7.97 -0.18
CA LEU A 139 -0.03 7.40 -1.49
C LEU A 139 1.22 6.51 -1.41
N TRP A 140 2.01 6.67 -0.36
CA TRP A 140 3.24 5.91 -0.14
C TRP A 140 3.00 4.39 -0.23
N PHE A 141 1.86 3.91 0.25
CA PHE A 141 1.54 2.49 0.28
C PHE A 141 1.40 1.89 -1.12
N ILE A 142 0.73 2.58 -2.04
CA ILE A 142 0.53 2.10 -3.41
C ILE A 142 1.85 2.08 -4.17
N TYR A 143 2.68 3.10 -3.95
CA TYR A 143 4.03 3.18 -4.50
C TYR A 143 4.90 2.00 -4.03
N HIS A 144 4.93 1.76 -2.71
CA HIS A 144 5.69 0.66 -2.12
C HIS A 144 5.20 -0.70 -2.62
N LEU A 145 3.89 -0.88 -2.82
CA LEU A 145 3.34 -2.09 -3.40
C LEU A 145 3.88 -2.31 -4.81
N ALA A 146 3.83 -1.29 -5.67
CA ALA A 146 4.37 -1.37 -7.03
C ALA A 146 5.88 -1.67 -7.03
N LEU A 147 6.65 -0.99 -6.18
CA LEU A 147 8.08 -1.19 -6.03
C LEU A 147 8.40 -2.61 -5.55
N PHE A 148 7.72 -3.11 -4.52
CA PHE A 148 7.96 -4.42 -3.96
C PHE A 148 7.61 -5.54 -4.95
N LEU A 149 6.55 -5.37 -5.73
CA LEU A 149 6.21 -6.29 -6.82
C LEU A 149 7.35 -6.40 -7.85
N VAL A 150 7.97 -5.27 -8.19
CA VAL A 150 9.11 -5.22 -9.12
C VAL A 150 10.34 -5.85 -8.48
N VAL A 151 10.71 -5.44 -7.26
CA VAL A 151 11.92 -5.90 -6.54
C VAL A 151 11.87 -7.39 -6.25
N THR A 152 10.79 -7.91 -5.65
CA THR A 152 10.64 -9.35 -5.36
C THR A 152 10.68 -10.20 -6.63
N ARG A 153 10.16 -9.67 -7.74
CA ARG A 153 10.20 -10.37 -9.03
C ARG A 153 11.59 -10.37 -9.65
N LEU A 154 12.36 -9.29 -9.51
CA LEU A 154 13.77 -9.23 -9.90
C LEU A 154 14.61 -10.20 -9.06
N LEU A 155 14.36 -10.25 -7.75
CA LEU A 155 15.09 -11.07 -6.79
C LEU A 155 14.65 -12.55 -6.79
N LYS A 156 13.58 -12.92 -7.50
CA LYS A 156 13.00 -14.28 -7.46
C LYS A 156 14.01 -15.40 -7.81
N ASN A 157 14.98 -15.10 -8.66
CA ASN A 157 15.98 -16.05 -9.16
C ASN A 157 17.31 -15.94 -8.39
N VAL A 158 17.41 -15.00 -7.44
CA VAL A 158 18.62 -14.76 -6.66
C VAL A 158 18.57 -15.64 -5.43
N PRO A 159 19.65 -16.36 -5.08
CA PRO A 159 19.68 -17.17 -3.87
C PRO A 159 19.51 -16.26 -2.64
N TRP A 160 18.69 -16.70 -1.70
CA TRP A 160 18.31 -15.92 -0.52
C TRP A 160 19.53 -15.37 0.26
N LEU A 161 20.64 -16.11 0.33
CA LEU A 161 21.88 -15.68 0.97
C LEU A 161 22.49 -14.42 0.34
N LEU A 162 22.41 -14.24 -0.99
CA LEU A 162 22.86 -13.02 -1.64
C LEU A 162 21.92 -11.85 -1.36
N VAL A 163 20.61 -12.10 -1.28
CA VAL A 163 19.63 -11.06 -0.92
C VAL A 163 19.89 -10.56 0.49
N TRP A 164 20.08 -11.47 1.45
CA TRP A 164 20.40 -11.14 2.83
C TRP A 164 21.77 -10.48 2.96
N GLY A 165 22.77 -10.95 2.21
CA GLY A 165 24.10 -10.36 2.19
C GLY A 165 24.11 -8.92 1.65
N VAL A 166 23.39 -8.65 0.56
CA VAL A 166 23.26 -7.30 0.00
C VAL A 166 22.43 -6.39 0.91
N ALA A 167 21.35 -6.89 1.50
CA ALA A 167 20.55 -6.14 2.46
C ALA A 167 21.36 -5.77 3.70
N ALA A 168 22.10 -6.73 4.27
CA ALA A 168 23.00 -6.49 5.39
C ALA A 168 24.13 -5.53 5.02
N ALA A 169 24.71 -5.66 3.82
CA ALA A 169 25.73 -4.74 3.34
C ALA A 169 25.19 -3.32 3.15
N LEU A 170 23.98 -3.16 2.62
CA LEU A 170 23.30 -1.87 2.48
C LEU A 170 22.98 -1.23 3.84
N GLU A 171 22.57 -2.02 4.83
CA GLU A 171 22.29 -1.56 6.19
C GLU A 171 23.57 -1.18 6.95
N ILE A 172 24.65 -1.92 6.72
CA ILE A 172 25.96 -1.67 7.34
C ILE A 172 26.70 -0.52 6.64
N LEU A 173 26.38 -0.23 5.37
CA LEU A 173 26.95 0.92 4.68
C LEU A 173 26.45 2.18 5.39
N PRO A 174 27.35 3.02 5.93
CA PRO A 174 26.97 4.26 6.59
C PRO A 174 26.65 5.28 5.50
N ILE A 175 25.49 5.13 4.87
CA ILE A 175 24.96 6.14 3.96
C ILE A 175 24.38 7.23 4.87
N HIS A 176 25.26 8.12 5.34
CA HIS A 176 24.85 9.42 5.82
C HIS A 176 24.28 10.19 4.63
N THR A 177 22.94 10.21 4.53
CA THR A 177 22.22 11.19 3.69
C THR A 177 21.59 12.21 4.61
#